data_AF-A0A7S0B2B2-F1
#
_entry.id   AF-A0A7S0B2B2-F1
#
_cell.length_a   1.000
_cell.length_b   1.000
_cell.length_c   1.000
_cell.angle_alpha   90.00
_cell.angle_beta   90.00
_cell.angle_gamma   90.00
#
_symmetry.space_group_name_H-M   'P 1'
#
loop_
_entity.id
_entity.type
_entity.pdbx_description
1 polymer ?
#
loop_
_entity_poly.entity_id
_entity_poly.type
_entity_poly.pdbx_seq_one_letter_code
_entity_poly.pdbx_strand_id
1 'polypeptide(L)'
;ENVGFDVRGDAKIFDFGLAKEFLPRDRVGPDEYKASGLTGSRRYMAPEVALCKTYGLSADVFSYSILLWEMISLKVPFSGFDVERHAAEVVNGGRRPKLYSKSWPVFLRSLMEKCWS
;
A
#
# COMPACT_ATOMS: atom_id res chain seq x y z
N GLU A 1 -3.02 1.94 -11.48
CA GLU A 1 -2.50 2.88 -12.51
C GLU A 1 -0.99 2.78 -12.69
N ASN A 2 -0.20 2.47 -11.64
CA ASN A 2 1.27 2.40 -11.73
C ASN A 2 1.82 1.02 -12.16
N VAL A 3 0.98 0.17 -12.73
CA VAL A 3 1.35 -1.15 -13.27
C VAL A 3 0.73 -1.31 -14.65
N GLY A 4 1.52 -1.72 -15.62
CA GLY A 4 1.11 -1.98 -17.00
C GLY A 4 1.95 -3.08 -17.63
N PHE A 5 1.96 -3.18 -18.96
CA PHE A 5 2.64 -4.25 -19.69
C PHE A 5 3.61 -3.70 -20.73
N ASP A 6 4.74 -4.37 -20.93
CA ASP A 6 5.65 -4.08 -22.05
C ASP A 6 5.20 -4.76 -23.35
N VAL A 7 5.98 -4.56 -24.44
CA VAL A 7 5.68 -5.12 -25.77
C VAL A 7 5.68 -6.66 -25.81
N ARG A 8 6.21 -7.34 -24.79
CA ARG A 8 6.19 -8.81 -24.66
C ARG A 8 5.03 -9.29 -23.81
N GLY A 9 4.26 -8.39 -23.21
CA GLY A 9 3.21 -8.72 -22.26
C GLY A 9 3.72 -8.93 -20.83
N ASP A 10 4.96 -8.55 -20.51
CA ASP A 10 5.47 -8.65 -19.15
C ASP A 10 4.94 -7.48 -18.31
N ALA A 11 4.48 -7.77 -17.09
CA ALA A 11 4.07 -6.73 -16.15
C ALA A 11 5.28 -5.85 -15.76
N LYS A 12 5.08 -4.52 -15.73
CA LYS A 12 6.06 -3.50 -15.37
C LYS A 12 5.44 -2.48 -14.42
N ILE A 13 6.25 -1.95 -13.52
CA ILE A 13 5.90 -0.81 -12.67
C ILE A 13 6.31 0.48 -13.40
N PHE A 14 5.46 1.48 -13.31
CA PHE A 14 5.65 2.80 -13.92
C PHE A 14 5.40 3.90 -12.90
N ASP A 15 5.68 5.13 -13.32
CA ASP A 15 5.52 6.35 -12.51
C ASP A 15 6.39 6.38 -11.24
N PHE A 16 7.64 6.80 -11.44
CA PHE A 16 8.62 7.02 -10.38
C PHE A 16 8.66 8.49 -9.92
N GLY A 17 7.65 9.30 -10.24
CA GLY A 17 7.65 10.74 -9.93
C GLY A 17 7.70 11.06 -8.43
N LEU A 18 7.31 10.10 -7.59
CA LEU A 18 7.37 10.17 -6.13
C LEU A 18 8.45 9.25 -5.53
N ALA A 19 9.28 8.62 -6.36
CA ALA A 19 10.31 7.72 -5.87
C ALA A 19 11.35 8.48 -5.04
N LYS A 20 11.79 7.87 -3.94
CA LYS A 20 12.76 8.45 -3.02
C LYS A 20 13.86 7.46 -2.68
N GLU A 21 15.10 7.92 -2.76
CA GLU A 21 16.25 7.16 -2.30
C GLU A 21 16.39 7.27 -0.78
N PHE A 22 16.54 6.11 -0.12
CA PHE A 22 16.83 6.02 1.31
C PHE A 22 18.28 5.65 1.52
N LEU A 23 19.09 6.62 1.94
CA LEU A 23 20.51 6.40 2.18
C LEU A 23 20.74 5.90 3.60
N PRO A 24 21.72 5.01 3.84
CA PRO A 24 22.00 4.47 5.16
C PRO A 24 22.26 5.54 6.23
N ARG A 25 22.81 6.69 5.84
CA ARG A 25 23.08 7.83 6.74
C ARG A 25 21.82 8.54 7.23
N ASP A 26 20.69 8.39 6.54
CA ASP A 26 19.42 9.05 6.86
C ASP A 26 18.48 8.13 7.66
N ARG A 27 18.93 6.90 7.95
CA ARG A 27 18.18 5.88 8.69
C ARG A 27 18.10 6.25 10.17
N VAL A 28 16.89 6.32 10.70
CA VAL A 28 16.63 6.59 12.12
C VAL A 28 16.15 5.35 12.89
N GLY A 29 15.86 4.24 12.19
CA GLY A 29 15.44 2.96 12.77
C GLY A 29 15.49 1.79 11.77
N PRO A 30 15.08 0.58 12.15
CA PRO A 30 15.17 -0.62 11.31
C PRO A 30 14.49 -0.52 9.94
N ASP A 31 13.45 0.29 9.79
CA ASP A 31 12.86 0.63 8.50
C ASP A 31 12.25 2.04 8.52
N GLU A 32 13.00 2.98 9.09
CA GLU A 32 12.50 4.32 9.36
C GLU A 32 13.45 5.38 8.83
N TYR A 33 12.90 6.24 7.96
CA TYR A 33 13.58 7.37 7.35
C TYR A 33 12.69 8.61 7.45
N LYS A 34 13.31 9.79 7.55
CA LYS A 34 12.58 11.06 7.46
C LYS A 34 12.20 11.32 6.00
N ALA A 35 10.91 11.30 5.70
CA ALA A 35 10.40 11.53 4.36
C ALA A 35 9.06 12.28 4.34
N SER A 36 8.64 12.68 3.15
CA SER A 36 7.41 13.44 2.95
C SER A 36 6.19 12.56 3.23
N GLY A 37 5.32 12.97 4.16
CA GLY A 37 4.04 12.32 4.38
C GLY A 37 2.99 12.70 3.34
N LEU A 38 1.84 12.03 3.39
CA LEU A 38 0.66 12.32 2.54
C LEU A 38 0.94 12.27 1.02
N THR A 39 1.93 11.49 0.58
CA THR A 39 2.29 11.35 -0.83
C THR A 39 1.68 10.11 -1.47
N GLY A 40 1.21 10.24 -2.70
CA GLY A 40 0.62 9.14 -3.47
C GLY A 40 -0.89 9.00 -3.27
N SER A 41 -1.45 7.91 -3.79
CA SER A 41 -2.90 7.68 -3.81
C SER A 41 -3.41 7.16 -2.47
N ARG A 42 -4.28 7.94 -1.82
CA ARG A 42 -4.83 7.70 -0.45
C ARG A 42 -5.19 6.25 -0.15
N ARG A 43 -5.84 5.55 -1.08
CA ARG A 43 -6.37 4.19 -0.87
C ARG A 43 -5.26 3.15 -0.64
N TYR A 44 -4.06 3.40 -1.17
CA TYR A 44 -2.91 2.50 -1.10
C TYR A 44 -1.92 2.90 -0.02
N MET A 45 -2.05 4.13 0.51
CA MET A 45 -1.11 4.73 1.42
C MET A 45 -1.06 3.99 2.76
N ALA A 46 0.17 3.65 3.19
CA ALA A 46 0.40 3.06 4.50
C ALA A 46 0.03 4.05 5.63
N PRO A 47 -0.45 3.57 6.80
CA PRO A 47 -0.89 4.45 7.88
C PRO A 47 0.19 5.43 8.35
N GLU A 48 1.44 5.00 8.44
CA GLU A 48 2.58 5.82 8.83
C GLU A 48 2.86 6.95 7.84
N VAL A 49 2.68 6.72 6.53
CA VAL A 49 2.77 7.74 5.49
C VAL A 49 1.62 8.75 5.61
N ALA A 50 0.40 8.25 5.85
CA ALA A 50 -0.79 9.09 6.04
C ALA A 50 -0.72 9.95 7.30
N LEU A 51 -0.01 9.48 8.34
CA LEU A 51 0.20 10.18 9.60
C LEU A 51 1.49 11.03 9.62
N CYS A 52 2.17 11.18 8.49
CA CYS A 52 3.44 11.92 8.38
C CYS A 52 4.52 11.45 9.38
N LYS A 53 4.56 10.16 9.67
CA LYS A 53 5.59 9.54 10.52
C LYS A 53 6.82 9.19 9.68
N THR A 54 7.89 8.76 10.34
CA THR A 54 9.00 8.09 9.67
C THR A 54 8.50 6.80 9.03
N TYR A 55 8.98 6.50 7.82
CA TYR A 55 8.61 5.30 7.08
C TYR A 55 9.78 4.82 6.23
N GLY A 56 9.69 3.59 5.76
CA GLY A 56 10.72 2.95 4.95
C GLY A 56 10.12 2.09 3.86
N LEU A 57 10.78 0.98 3.55
CA LEU A 57 10.40 0.09 2.44
C LEU A 57 9.10 -0.68 2.72
N SER A 58 8.75 -0.88 3.99
CA SER A 58 7.48 -1.51 4.39
C SER A 58 6.25 -0.74 3.93
N ALA A 59 6.33 0.57 3.71
CA ALA A 59 5.24 1.36 3.17
C ALA A 59 4.84 0.91 1.74
N ASP A 60 5.81 0.49 0.93
CA ASP A 60 5.56 -0.07 -0.40
C ASP A 60 4.97 -1.49 -0.31
N VAL A 61 5.38 -2.27 0.70
CA VAL A 61 4.81 -3.61 0.98
C VAL A 61 3.34 -3.51 1.38
N PHE A 62 2.98 -2.50 2.18
CA PHE A 62 1.59 -2.19 2.49
C PHE A 62 0.82 -1.83 1.21
N SER A 63 1.34 -0.92 0.40
CA SER A 63 0.71 -0.49 -0.85
C SER A 63 0.49 -1.67 -1.81
N TYR A 64 1.48 -2.57 -1.90
CA TYR A 64 1.40 -3.80 -2.67
C TYR A 64 0.25 -4.72 -2.22
N SER A 65 0.01 -4.85 -0.91
CA SER A 65 -1.09 -5.67 -0.39
C SER A 65 -2.47 -5.17 -0.84
N ILE A 66 -2.66 -3.85 -0.87
CA ILE A 66 -3.91 -3.21 -1.30
C ILE A 66 -4.07 -3.36 -2.82
N LEU A 67 -2.99 -3.20 -3.58
CA LEU A 67 -2.98 -3.45 -5.02
C LEU A 67 -3.30 -4.91 -5.35
N LEU A 68 -2.69 -5.86 -4.64
CA LEU A 68 -2.98 -7.29 -4.80
C LEU A 68 -4.45 -7.59 -4.50
N TRP A 69 -5.00 -6.99 -3.45
CA TRP A 69 -6.42 -7.09 -3.15
C TRP A 69 -7.30 -6.52 -4.27
N GLU A 70 -6.96 -5.35 -4.83
CA GLU A 70 -7.69 -4.75 -5.97
C GLU A 70 -7.69 -5.70 -7.18
N MET A 71 -6.52 -6.26 -7.53
CA MET A 71 -6.38 -7.18 -8.68
C MET A 71 -7.22 -8.45 -8.53
N ILE A 72 -7.24 -9.06 -7.34
CA ILE A 72 -7.97 -10.32 -7.13
C ILE A 72 -9.47 -10.06 -6.97
N SER A 73 -9.85 -8.98 -6.29
CA SER A 73 -11.26 -8.66 -6.04
C SER A 73 -11.95 -8.01 -7.23
N LEU A 74 -11.19 -7.42 -8.15
CA LEU A 74 -11.65 -6.56 -9.25
C LEU A 74 -12.53 -5.41 -8.75
N LYS A 75 -12.24 -4.90 -7.54
CA LYS A 75 -12.99 -3.82 -6.88
C LYS A 75 -12.04 -2.71 -6.44
N VAL A 76 -12.54 -1.48 -6.51
CA VAL A 76 -11.82 -0.32 -5.98
C VAL A 76 -11.70 -0.43 -4.45
N PRO A 77 -10.47 -0.39 -3.88
CA PRO A 77 -10.26 -0.44 -2.43
C PRO A 77 -11.01 0.70 -1.72
N PHE A 78 -11.77 0.37 -0.68
CA PHE A 78 -12.52 1.35 0.11
C PHE A 78 -13.45 2.25 -0.73
N SER A 79 -14.12 1.68 -1.73
CA SER A 79 -15.12 2.42 -2.52
C SER A 79 -16.19 3.06 -1.61
N GLY A 80 -16.54 4.32 -1.88
CA GLY A 80 -17.50 5.10 -1.08
C GLY A 80 -16.97 5.71 0.22
N PHE A 81 -15.68 5.59 0.54
CA PHE A 81 -15.08 6.26 1.70
C PHE A 81 -14.67 7.68 1.32
N ASP A 82 -15.13 8.66 2.09
CA ASP A 82 -14.59 10.03 2.05
C ASP A 82 -13.25 10.14 2.80
N VAL A 83 -12.71 11.35 2.88
CA VAL A 83 -11.41 11.61 3.52
C VAL A 83 -11.43 11.25 5.00
N GLU A 84 -12.46 11.71 5.70
CA GLU A 84 -12.58 11.62 7.16
C GLU A 84 -12.81 10.17 7.58
N ARG A 85 -13.70 9.47 6.89
CA ARG A 85 -13.98 8.06 7.12
C ARG A 85 -12.78 7.18 6.83
N HIS A 86 -12.03 7.47 5.76
CA HIS A 86 -10.79 6.73 5.46
C HIS A 86 -9.74 6.95 6.56
N ALA A 87 -9.55 8.19 7.01
CA ALA A 87 -8.64 8.49 8.11
C ALA A 87 -9.07 7.79 9.42
N ALA A 88 -10.35 7.88 9.78
CA ALA A 88 -10.87 7.29 11.01
C ALA A 88 -10.80 5.76 11.01
N GLU A 89 -11.29 5.12 9.94
CA GLU A 89 -11.48 3.66 9.95
C GLU A 89 -10.25 2.89 9.46
N VAL A 90 -9.53 3.40 8.44
CA VAL A 90 -8.42 2.66 7.80
C VAL A 90 -7.08 3.01 8.44
N VAL A 91 -6.78 4.31 8.52
CA VAL A 91 -5.49 4.80 9.04
C VAL A 91 -5.43 4.64 10.55
N ASN A 92 -6.40 5.18 11.28
CA ASN A 92 -6.42 5.12 12.75
C ASN A 92 -7.07 3.84 13.27
N GLY A 93 -8.13 3.36 12.63
CA GLY A 93 -8.90 2.20 13.06
C GLY A 93 -8.38 0.85 12.58
N GLY A 94 -7.35 0.82 11.73
CA GLY A 94 -6.73 -0.42 11.25
C GLY A 94 -7.62 -1.27 10.33
N ARG A 95 -8.73 -0.74 9.82
CA ARG A 95 -9.58 -1.47 8.87
C ARG A 95 -8.76 -1.86 7.64
N ARG A 96 -8.97 -3.10 7.16
CA ARG A 96 -8.44 -3.60 5.90
C ARG A 96 -9.58 -4.03 4.96
N PRO A 97 -9.35 -4.09 3.64
CA PRO A 97 -10.29 -4.65 2.70
C PRO A 97 -10.71 -6.07 3.08
N LYS A 98 -11.98 -6.43 2.84
CA LYS A 98 -12.48 -7.76 3.20
C LYS A 98 -11.83 -8.81 2.31
N LEU A 99 -11.19 -9.81 2.92
CA LEU A 99 -10.71 -10.99 2.22
C LEU A 99 -11.93 -11.87 1.89
N TYR A 100 -12.51 -11.67 0.71
CA TYR A 100 -13.72 -12.38 0.30
C TYR A 100 -13.44 -13.88 0.03
N SER A 101 -14.28 -14.73 0.61
CA SER A 101 -14.55 -16.14 0.27
C SER A 101 -13.41 -17.16 0.40
N LYS A 102 -13.80 -18.40 0.75
CA LYS A 102 -12.98 -19.63 0.69
C LYS A 102 -12.37 -19.86 -0.71
N SER A 103 -12.89 -19.21 -1.76
CA SER A 103 -12.42 -19.33 -3.14
C SER A 103 -11.01 -18.80 -3.37
N TRP A 104 -10.53 -17.84 -2.58
CA TRP A 104 -9.16 -17.36 -2.73
C TRP A 104 -8.18 -18.35 -2.09
N PRO A 105 -7.07 -18.69 -2.79
CA PRO A 105 -6.01 -19.50 -2.22
C PRO A 105 -5.54 -18.97 -0.86
N VAL A 106 -5.36 -19.89 0.09
CA VAL A 106 -4.93 -19.56 1.48
C VAL A 106 -3.65 -18.74 1.47
N PHE A 107 -2.71 -19.06 0.58
CA PHE A 107 -1.43 -18.37 0.51
C PHE A 107 -1.58 -16.89 0.16
N LEU A 108 -2.53 -16.52 -0.71
CA LEU A 108 -2.77 -15.11 -1.08
C LEU A 108 -3.35 -14.32 0.09
N ARG A 109 -4.29 -14.92 0.82
CA ARG A 109 -4.85 -14.32 2.05
C ARG A 109 -3.76 -14.11 3.09
N SER A 110 -2.96 -15.14 3.36
CA SER A 110 -1.86 -15.05 4.32
C SER A 110 -0.79 -14.05 3.90
N LEU A 111 -0.49 -13.93 2.60
CA LEU A 111 0.44 -12.94 2.09
C LEU A 111 -0.09 -11.52 2.31
N MET A 112 -1.33 -11.23 1.91
CA MET A 112 -1.95 -9.91 2.14
C MET A 112 -1.97 -9.57 3.63
N GLU A 113 -2.33 -10.53 4.48
CA GLU A 113 -2.34 -10.37 5.95
C GLU A 113 -0.99 -9.99 6.52
N LYS A 114 0.10 -10.60 6.05
CA LYS A 114 1.47 -10.27 6.49
C LYS A 114 1.98 -8.95 5.93
N CYS A 115 1.49 -8.52 4.78
CA CYS A 115 1.97 -7.31 4.12
C CYS A 115 1.33 -6.02 4.67
N TRP A 116 0.15 -6.09 5.30
CA TRP A 116 -0.57 -4.92 5.82
C TRP A 116 -0.77 -4.91 7.35
N SER A 117 -0.08 -5.83 8.04
CA SER A 117 -0.06 -5.98 9.50
C SER A 117 0.88 -4.98 10.15
#